data_AF-D4X6B1-F1
#
_entry.id   AF-D4X6B1-F1
#
_cell.length_a   1.000
_cell.length_b   1.000
_cell.length_c   1.000
_cell.angle_alpha   90.00
_cell.angle_beta   90.00
_cell.angle_gamma   90.00
#
_symmetry.space_group_name_H-M   'P 1'
#
loop_
_entity.id
_entity.type
_entity.pdbx_description
1 polymer ?
#
loop_
_entity_poly.entity_id
_entity_poly.type
_entity_poly.pdbx_seq_one_letter_code
_entity_poly.pdbx_strand_id
1 'polypeptide(L)'
;MTQPDIRLYRAADYPRMPWKNGGGTTQEVACNPGGSTAAFDWRLSIADVAQEGGFSVFTGLKRIITVLQGKGIQLTVDGQQQAPLTPRQAYAFDGSAAVHCRLLDGPIRDFNLIYRPERYQARLQWAGGAEPWAFHSSAQSVLVLNAGAALTVNVDGADHALPAQYDCLHIDGRQALAAYRLVGEGGVDACVIELHPRKE
;
A
#
# COMPACT_ATOMS: atom_id res chain seq x y z
N MET A 1 26.65 11.93 4.72
CA MET A 1 25.24 11.62 4.43
C MET A 1 24.96 10.26 5.04
N THR A 2 23.93 10.16 5.88
CA THR A 2 23.56 8.88 6.48
C THR A 2 23.06 7.94 5.38
N GLN A 3 23.53 6.69 5.38
CA GLN A 3 23.08 5.69 4.41
C GLN A 3 21.58 5.42 4.64
N PRO A 4 20.76 5.29 3.58
CA PRO A 4 19.37 4.94 3.77
C PRO A 4 19.24 3.55 4.36
N ASP A 5 18.21 3.36 5.20
CA ASP A 5 17.82 2.04 5.69
C ASP A 5 16.98 1.36 4.61
N ILE A 6 17.33 0.12 4.25
CA ILE A 6 16.67 -0.65 3.20
C ILE A 6 16.20 -1.97 3.79
N ARG A 7 14.89 -2.19 3.74
CA ARG A 7 14.23 -3.37 4.32
C ARG A 7 13.35 -4.05 3.28
N LEU A 8 13.41 -5.38 3.24
CA LEU A 8 12.52 -6.21 2.45
C LEU A 8 11.54 -6.92 3.39
N TYR A 9 10.26 -6.59 3.28
CA TYR A 9 9.18 -7.29 3.98
C TYR A 9 8.64 -8.40 3.08
N ARG A 10 8.89 -9.66 3.46
CA ARG A 10 8.48 -10.85 2.71
C ARG A 10 7.00 -11.13 2.91
N ALA A 11 6.25 -11.36 1.82
CA ALA A 11 4.81 -11.65 1.92
C ALA A 11 4.47 -12.86 2.81
N ALA A 12 5.35 -13.86 2.81
CA ALA A 12 5.21 -15.07 3.63
C ALA A 12 5.28 -14.80 5.14
N ASP A 13 5.90 -13.69 5.54
CA ASP A 13 6.18 -13.37 6.95
C ASP A 13 5.17 -12.36 7.53
N TYR A 14 4.18 -11.92 6.75
CA TYR A 14 3.22 -10.92 7.22
C TYR A 14 2.34 -11.46 8.34
N PRO A 15 2.30 -10.79 9.52
CA PRO A 15 1.43 -11.20 10.60
C PRO A 15 -0.03 -11.05 10.16
N ARG A 16 -0.80 -12.12 10.31
CA ARG A 16 -2.22 -12.17 9.93
C ARG A 16 -3.12 -12.05 11.15
N MET A 17 -4.08 -11.14 11.08
CA MET A 17 -5.06 -10.88 12.14
C MET A 17 -6.49 -11.06 11.58
N PRO A 18 -7.24 -12.07 12.03
CA PRO A 18 -8.65 -12.20 11.71
C PRO A 18 -9.47 -11.04 12.26
N TRP A 19 -10.47 -10.60 11.51
CA TRP A 19 -11.40 -9.57 11.99
C TRP A 19 -12.36 -10.14 13.02
N LYS A 20 -12.73 -9.34 14.03
CA LYS A 20 -13.65 -9.76 15.11
C LYS A 20 -15.03 -10.18 14.60
N ASN A 21 -15.47 -9.64 13.46
CA ASN A 21 -16.76 -9.97 12.84
C ASN A 21 -16.70 -11.20 11.91
N GLY A 22 -15.53 -11.82 11.73
CA GLY A 22 -15.33 -12.96 10.82
C GLY A 22 -15.42 -12.61 9.33
N GLY A 23 -15.55 -11.34 8.96
CA GLY A 23 -15.72 -10.90 7.57
C GLY A 23 -14.44 -10.85 6.74
N GLY A 24 -13.28 -11.13 7.34
CA GLY A 24 -12.00 -11.03 6.66
C GLY A 24 -10.78 -11.20 7.57
N THR A 25 -9.61 -10.98 7.00
CA THR A 25 -8.33 -10.93 7.72
C THR A 25 -7.48 -9.77 7.21
N THR A 26 -6.60 -9.24 8.07
CA THR A 26 -5.59 -8.24 7.67
C THR A 26 -4.19 -8.84 7.85
N GLN A 27 -3.34 -8.63 6.86
CA GLN A 27 -1.90 -8.86 6.89
C GLN A 27 -1.20 -7.50 6.97
N GLU A 28 -0.42 -7.26 8.03
CA GLU A 28 0.39 -6.04 8.12
C GLU A 28 1.63 -6.18 7.24
N VAL A 29 1.86 -5.21 6.35
CA VAL A 29 2.97 -5.22 5.40
C VAL A 29 4.15 -4.44 5.99
N ALA A 30 3.91 -3.18 6.34
CA ALA A 30 4.91 -2.26 6.85
C ALA A 30 4.24 -1.15 7.67
N CYS A 31 5.00 -0.56 8.59
CA CYS A 31 4.59 0.56 9.41
C CYS A 31 5.76 1.53 9.56
N ASN A 32 5.48 2.79 9.87
CA ASN A 32 6.54 3.76 10.18
C ASN A 32 7.49 3.22 11.26
N PRO A 33 8.80 3.56 11.21
CA PRO A 33 9.74 3.19 12.27
C PRO A 33 9.21 3.55 13.66
N GLY A 34 9.29 2.61 14.59
CA GLY A 34 8.76 2.75 15.96
C GLY A 34 7.24 2.69 16.09
N GLY A 35 6.49 2.56 14.98
CA GLY A 35 5.05 2.37 14.98
C GLY A 35 4.62 0.93 15.25
N SER A 36 3.32 0.75 15.43
CA SER A 36 2.64 -0.54 15.63
C SER A 36 1.24 -0.49 15.03
N THR A 37 0.56 -1.63 14.93
CA THR A 37 -0.84 -1.70 14.49
C THR A 37 -1.78 -0.77 15.27
N ALA A 38 -1.51 -0.53 16.56
CA ALA A 38 -2.34 0.30 17.44
C ALA A 38 -1.95 1.79 17.43
N ALA A 39 -0.69 2.12 17.12
CA ALA A 39 -0.16 3.47 17.16
C ALA A 39 0.84 3.66 16.02
N PHE A 40 0.40 4.36 14.98
CA PHE A 40 1.19 4.61 13.78
C PHE A 40 0.88 5.99 13.19
N ASP A 41 1.84 6.50 12.43
CA ASP A 41 1.67 7.65 11.57
C ASP A 41 1.42 7.24 10.12
N TRP A 42 1.93 6.09 9.70
CA TRP A 42 1.49 5.43 8.48
C TRP A 42 1.61 3.93 8.59
N ARG A 43 0.71 3.21 7.91
CA ARG A 43 0.67 1.75 7.87
C ARG A 43 0.23 1.28 6.49
N LEU A 44 0.92 0.25 6.00
CA LEU A 44 0.55 -0.54 4.84
C LEU A 44 0.02 -1.89 5.28
N SER A 45 -1.07 -2.34 4.67
CA SER A 45 -1.64 -3.65 4.94
C SER A 45 -2.33 -4.23 3.71
N ILE A 46 -2.44 -5.55 3.66
CA ILE A 46 -3.26 -6.29 2.71
C ILE A 46 -4.43 -6.90 3.48
N ALA A 47 -5.66 -6.84 2.96
CA ALA A 47 -6.79 -7.51 3.59
C ALA A 47 -7.47 -8.50 2.65
N ASP A 48 -7.83 -9.67 3.18
CA ASP A 48 -8.79 -10.57 2.56
C ASP A 48 -10.18 -10.20 3.05
N VAL A 49 -11.08 -9.82 2.14
CA VAL A 49 -12.47 -9.43 2.43
C VAL A 49 -13.40 -10.50 1.90
N ALA A 50 -13.95 -11.30 2.81
CA ALA A 50 -14.80 -12.44 2.47
C ALA A 50 -16.30 -12.09 2.50
N GLN A 51 -16.67 -11.06 3.26
CA GLN A 51 -18.06 -10.64 3.43
C GLN A 51 -18.19 -9.13 3.33
N GLU A 52 -19.36 -8.70 2.87
CA GLU A 52 -19.75 -7.30 2.86
C GLU A 52 -19.85 -6.76 4.29
N GLY A 53 -19.59 -5.47 4.47
CA GLY A 53 -19.61 -4.91 5.82
C GLY A 53 -19.07 -3.51 5.95
N GLY A 54 -19.25 -2.96 7.15
CA GLY A 54 -18.66 -1.68 7.53
C GLY A 54 -17.16 -1.78 7.73
N PHE A 55 -16.43 -0.76 7.33
CA PHE A 55 -15.01 -0.61 7.66
C PHE A 55 -14.84 0.00 9.06
N SER A 56 -13.70 -0.30 9.69
CA SER A 56 -13.29 0.39 10.92
C SER A 56 -12.98 1.87 10.65
N VAL A 57 -13.35 2.71 11.61
CA VAL A 57 -13.08 4.15 11.63
C VAL A 57 -11.68 4.42 12.17
N PHE A 58 -10.95 5.29 11.50
CA PHE A 58 -9.60 5.75 11.81
C PHE A 58 -9.59 7.29 11.87
N THR A 59 -10.13 7.86 12.95
CA THR A 59 -10.27 9.31 13.13
C THR A 59 -8.92 10.04 12.98
N GLY A 60 -8.93 11.12 12.20
CA GLY A 60 -7.74 11.95 11.96
C GLY A 60 -6.70 11.33 11.02
N LEU A 61 -7.01 10.21 10.35
CA LEU A 61 -6.16 9.61 9.33
C LEU A 61 -6.81 9.70 7.96
N LYS A 62 -6.02 9.55 6.90
CA LYS A 62 -6.47 9.34 5.52
C LYS A 62 -6.23 7.91 5.10
N ARG A 63 -7.10 7.38 4.25
CA ARG A 63 -7.00 6.02 3.70
C ARG A 63 -6.96 6.06 2.18
N ILE A 64 -6.10 5.24 1.60
CA ILE A 64 -6.11 4.91 0.18
C ILE A 64 -6.20 3.40 0.08
N ILE A 65 -7.25 2.92 -0.57
CA ILE A 65 -7.51 1.49 -0.79
C ILE A 65 -7.32 1.15 -2.28
N THR A 66 -6.90 -0.07 -2.58
CA THR A 66 -6.89 -0.61 -3.94
C THR A 66 -7.24 -2.08 -3.93
N VAL A 67 -8.15 -2.52 -4.78
CA VAL A 67 -8.38 -3.95 -4.99
C VAL A 67 -7.14 -4.59 -5.64
N LEU A 68 -6.67 -5.68 -5.04
CA LEU A 68 -5.56 -6.48 -5.52
C LEU A 68 -6.01 -7.67 -6.37
N GLN A 69 -6.99 -8.42 -5.86
CA GLN A 69 -7.54 -9.64 -6.47
C GLN A 69 -9.06 -9.68 -6.29
N GLY A 70 -9.74 -10.43 -7.15
CA GLY A 70 -11.20 -10.51 -7.20
C GLY A 70 -11.81 -9.50 -8.17
N LYS A 71 -13.14 -9.53 -8.30
CA LYS A 71 -13.87 -8.76 -9.33
C LYS A 71 -14.01 -7.29 -9.01
N GLY A 72 -13.92 -6.92 -7.73
CA GLY A 72 -13.97 -5.55 -7.27
C GLY A 72 -14.97 -5.34 -6.14
N ILE A 73 -15.05 -4.09 -5.70
CA ILE A 73 -15.94 -3.65 -4.62
C ILE A 73 -16.69 -2.40 -5.03
N GLN A 74 -17.80 -2.12 -4.34
CA GLN A 74 -18.43 -0.82 -4.36
C GLN A 74 -18.53 -0.28 -2.95
N LEU A 75 -18.02 0.94 -2.76
CA LEU A 75 -18.03 1.61 -1.47
C LEU A 75 -19.21 2.57 -1.38
N THR A 76 -19.83 2.62 -0.22
CA THR A 76 -20.70 3.73 0.20
C THR A 76 -19.97 4.49 1.30
N VAL A 77 -19.66 5.76 1.06
CA VAL A 77 -18.88 6.63 1.94
C VAL A 77 -19.78 7.79 2.37
N ASP A 78 -20.03 7.92 3.67
CA ASP A 78 -20.93 8.93 4.25
C ASP A 78 -22.30 8.98 3.55
N GLY A 79 -22.85 7.79 3.28
CA GLY A 79 -24.14 7.61 2.60
C GLY A 79 -24.10 7.78 1.07
N GLN A 80 -22.96 8.14 0.49
CA GLN A 80 -22.79 8.31 -0.96
C GLN A 80 -22.14 7.09 -1.59
N GLN A 81 -22.88 6.42 -2.48
CA GLN A 81 -22.36 5.28 -3.24
C GLN A 81 -21.37 5.76 -4.31
N GLN A 82 -20.20 5.14 -4.33
CA GLN A 82 -19.12 5.44 -5.26
C GLN A 82 -19.20 4.57 -6.51
N ALA A 83 -18.41 4.92 -7.53
CA ALA A 83 -18.22 4.04 -8.68
C ALA A 83 -17.59 2.69 -8.23
N PRO A 84 -17.89 1.58 -8.93
CA PRO A 84 -17.22 0.30 -8.68
C PRO A 84 -15.70 0.43 -8.83
N LEU A 85 -14.97 -0.15 -7.87
CA LEU A 85 -13.51 -0.22 -7.87
C LEU A 85 -13.08 -1.61 -8.33
N THR A 86 -12.42 -1.68 -9.48
CA THR A 86 -11.79 -2.90 -10.01
C THR A 86 -10.31 -2.97 -9.62
N PRO A 87 -9.60 -4.08 -9.89
CA PRO A 87 -8.18 -4.19 -9.54
C PRO A 87 -7.34 -3.00 -10.02
N ARG A 88 -6.39 -2.58 -9.16
CA ARG A 88 -5.44 -1.47 -9.41
C ARG A 88 -6.07 -0.07 -9.49
N GLN A 89 -7.37 0.09 -9.26
CA GLN A 89 -8.00 1.40 -9.07
C GLN A 89 -7.88 1.83 -7.61
N ALA A 90 -7.08 2.87 -7.37
CA ALA A 90 -6.90 3.46 -6.05
C ALA A 90 -8.06 4.42 -5.73
N TYR A 91 -8.57 4.36 -4.50
CA TYR A 91 -9.61 5.25 -4.02
C TYR A 91 -9.22 5.82 -2.65
N ALA A 92 -9.31 7.14 -2.52
CA ALA A 92 -8.95 7.86 -1.31
C ALA A 92 -10.20 8.32 -0.56
N PHE A 93 -10.21 8.17 0.76
CA PHE A 93 -11.30 8.64 1.63
C PHE A 93 -10.78 9.02 3.01
N ASP A 94 -11.60 9.76 3.75
CA ASP A 94 -11.29 10.12 5.13
C ASP A 94 -11.41 8.91 6.06
N GLY A 95 -10.45 8.73 6.97
CA GLY A 95 -10.50 7.64 7.94
C GLY A 95 -11.66 7.77 8.92
N SER A 96 -12.19 8.97 9.15
CA SER A 96 -13.37 9.21 9.98
C SER A 96 -14.71 8.92 9.29
N ALA A 97 -14.72 8.71 7.97
CA ALA A 97 -15.93 8.49 7.19
C ALA A 97 -16.62 7.17 7.56
N ALA A 98 -17.95 7.17 7.53
CA ALA A 98 -18.75 5.95 7.65
C ALA A 98 -18.72 5.20 6.31
N VAL A 99 -18.00 4.08 6.25
CA VAL A 99 -17.82 3.31 5.01
C VAL A 99 -18.46 1.93 5.10
N HIS A 100 -19.28 1.60 4.11
CA HIS A 100 -19.78 0.26 3.87
C HIS A 100 -19.23 -0.28 2.54
N CYS A 101 -18.77 -1.53 2.53
CA CYS A 101 -18.20 -2.20 1.38
C CYS A 101 -19.12 -3.33 0.91
N ARG A 102 -19.52 -3.26 -0.35
CA ARG A 102 -20.25 -4.32 -1.07
C ARG A 102 -19.29 -5.05 -2.01
N LEU A 103 -19.36 -6.37 -2.06
CA LEU A 103 -18.57 -7.18 -2.99
C LEU A 103 -19.30 -7.25 -4.33
N LEU A 104 -18.62 -7.00 -5.44
CA LEU A 104 -19.28 -7.04 -6.75
C LEU A 104 -19.61 -8.48 -7.17
N ASP A 105 -18.65 -9.38 -6.95
CA ASP A 105 -18.77 -10.80 -7.28
C ASP A 105 -17.68 -11.59 -6.52
N GLY A 106 -18.04 -12.04 -5.31
CA GLY A 106 -17.21 -12.86 -4.45
C GLY A 106 -16.12 -12.12 -3.66
N PRO A 107 -15.33 -12.88 -2.88
CA PRO A 107 -14.25 -12.33 -2.05
C PRO A 107 -13.20 -11.57 -2.85
N ILE A 108 -12.61 -10.57 -2.20
CA ILE A 108 -11.49 -9.82 -2.76
C ILE A 108 -10.28 -9.84 -1.82
N ARG A 109 -9.14 -9.47 -2.38
CA ARG A 109 -7.99 -9.00 -1.61
C ARG A 109 -7.76 -7.53 -1.93
N ASP A 110 -7.48 -6.71 -0.94
CA ASP A 110 -7.16 -5.29 -1.13
C ASP A 110 -5.79 -4.92 -0.52
N PHE A 111 -5.28 -3.78 -0.93
CA PHE A 111 -4.14 -3.08 -0.36
C PHE A 111 -4.62 -1.77 0.25
N ASN A 112 -4.15 -1.46 1.45
CA ASN A 112 -4.51 -0.27 2.20
C ASN A 112 -3.25 0.49 2.62
N LEU A 113 -3.20 1.78 2.28
CA LEU A 113 -2.37 2.78 2.94
C LEU A 113 -3.25 3.58 3.89
N ILE A 114 -2.85 3.65 5.15
CA ILE A 114 -3.45 4.55 6.15
C ILE A 114 -2.34 5.48 6.64
N TYR A 115 -2.57 6.79 6.66
CA TYR A 115 -1.56 7.75 7.09
C TYR A 115 -2.14 8.98 7.78
N ARG A 116 -1.33 9.63 8.61
CA ARG A 116 -1.65 10.87 9.31
C ARG A 116 -1.32 12.08 8.42
N PRO A 117 -2.32 12.76 7.84
CA PRO A 117 -2.09 13.82 6.87
C PRO A 117 -1.41 15.07 7.46
N GLU A 118 -1.53 15.28 8.78
CA GLU A 118 -0.85 16.37 9.50
C GLU A 118 0.66 16.15 9.58
N ARG A 119 1.12 14.89 9.57
CA ARG A 119 2.55 14.54 9.68
C ARG A 119 3.17 14.13 8.36
N TYR A 120 2.38 13.62 7.41
CA TYR A 120 2.90 13.12 6.14
C TYR A 120 2.07 13.62 4.96
N GLN A 121 2.77 14.02 3.89
CA GLN A 121 2.25 13.98 2.55
C GLN A 121 2.52 12.59 1.96
N ALA A 122 1.50 12.00 1.34
CA ALA A 122 1.58 10.69 0.71
C ALA A 122 1.30 10.81 -0.79
N ARG A 123 2.05 10.03 -1.57
CA ARG A 123 1.78 9.75 -2.98
C ARG A 123 1.72 8.24 -3.15
N LEU A 124 0.74 7.77 -3.93
CA LEU A 124 0.58 6.37 -4.27
C LEU A 124 0.31 6.28 -5.77
N GLN A 125 1.04 5.42 -6.47
CA GLN A 125 0.82 5.16 -7.88
C GLN A 125 1.05 3.69 -8.21
N TRP A 126 0.12 3.11 -8.96
CA TRP A 126 0.31 1.82 -9.60
C TRP A 126 1.14 1.97 -10.88
N ALA A 127 2.25 1.23 -10.94
CA ALA A 127 3.10 1.07 -12.11
C ALA A 127 2.77 -0.27 -12.78
N GLY A 128 2.49 -0.23 -14.08
CA GLY A 128 2.05 -1.38 -14.85
C GLY A 128 2.61 -1.36 -16.27
N GLY A 129 2.92 -2.52 -16.84
CA GLY A 129 3.26 -2.66 -18.27
C GLY A 129 4.46 -3.57 -18.53
N ALA A 130 4.73 -3.85 -19.80
CA ALA A 130 5.83 -4.74 -20.19
C ALA A 130 7.23 -4.09 -20.01
N GLU A 131 7.30 -2.76 -20.10
CA GLU A 131 8.56 -2.03 -20.03
C GLU A 131 8.97 -1.72 -18.59
N PRO A 132 10.29 -1.57 -18.33
CA PRO A 132 10.80 -1.08 -17.06
C PRO A 132 10.20 0.28 -16.69
N TRP A 133 9.80 0.44 -15.43
CA TRP A 133 9.24 1.69 -14.93
C TRP A 133 10.30 2.48 -14.16
N ALA A 134 10.63 3.67 -14.61
CA ALA A 134 11.65 4.51 -14.00
C ALA A 134 11.06 5.81 -13.45
N PHE A 135 11.57 6.24 -12.30
CA PHE A 135 11.19 7.50 -11.67
C PHE A 135 12.33 8.03 -10.80
N HIS A 136 12.24 9.30 -10.44
CA HIS A 136 13.14 9.91 -9.47
C HIS A 136 12.31 10.37 -8.27
N SER A 137 12.84 10.20 -7.07
CA SER A 137 12.17 10.63 -5.85
C SER A 137 13.18 11.18 -4.84
N SER A 138 12.75 12.23 -4.13
CA SER A 138 13.42 12.77 -2.94
C SER A 138 12.61 12.54 -1.67
N ALA A 139 11.63 11.62 -1.70
CA ALA A 139 10.84 11.25 -0.54
C ALA A 139 11.75 10.70 0.56
N GLN A 140 11.38 10.95 1.83
CA GLN A 140 12.11 10.34 2.95
C GLN A 140 11.95 8.82 2.92
N SER A 141 10.71 8.36 2.73
CA SER A 141 10.40 6.94 2.64
C SER A 141 9.78 6.62 1.28
N VAL A 142 10.34 5.61 0.60
CA VAL A 142 9.79 5.02 -0.62
C VAL A 142 9.49 3.56 -0.34
N LEU A 143 8.25 3.15 -0.57
CA LEU A 143 7.83 1.74 -0.49
C LEU A 143 7.40 1.26 -1.87
N VAL A 144 7.82 0.06 -2.25
CA VAL A 144 7.45 -0.61 -3.50
C VAL A 144 6.85 -1.96 -3.15
N LEU A 145 5.53 -2.08 -3.29
CA LEU A 145 4.81 -3.36 -3.19
C LEU A 145 4.80 -4.05 -4.55
N ASN A 146 5.41 -5.22 -4.65
CA ASN A 146 5.32 -6.08 -5.82
C ASN A 146 3.95 -6.75 -5.87
N ALA A 147 3.21 -6.66 -6.97
CA ALA A 147 1.95 -7.39 -7.17
C ALA A 147 2.00 -8.40 -8.33
N GLY A 148 3.13 -8.45 -9.05
CA GLY A 148 3.43 -9.44 -10.10
C GLY A 148 4.14 -10.69 -9.57
N ALA A 149 4.93 -11.32 -10.43
CA ALA A 149 5.76 -12.49 -10.10
C ALA A 149 7.02 -12.06 -9.32
N ALA A 150 8.21 -12.10 -9.93
CA ALA A 150 9.42 -11.50 -9.36
C ALA A 150 9.58 -10.05 -9.84
N LEU A 151 10.09 -9.17 -8.97
CA LEU A 151 10.40 -7.78 -9.29
C LEU A 151 11.83 -7.46 -8.82
N THR A 152 12.58 -6.75 -9.66
CA THR A 152 13.84 -6.11 -9.26
C THR A 152 13.63 -4.60 -9.20
N VAL A 153 14.01 -4.00 -8.08
CA VAL A 153 14.06 -2.55 -7.90
C VAL A 153 15.52 -2.12 -7.85
N ASN A 154 15.96 -1.39 -8.87
CA ASN A 154 17.25 -0.72 -8.86
C ASN A 154 17.12 0.65 -8.19
N VAL A 155 18.02 0.96 -7.26
CA VAL A 155 18.11 2.27 -6.59
C VAL A 155 19.54 2.78 -6.72
N ASP A 156 19.73 3.86 -7.46
CA ASP A 156 21.06 4.44 -7.77
C ASP A 156 22.10 3.41 -8.24
N GLY A 157 21.68 2.43 -9.05
CA GLY A 157 22.55 1.40 -9.59
C GLY A 157 22.65 0.14 -8.72
N ALA A 158 22.10 0.11 -7.51
CA ALA A 158 22.04 -1.09 -6.67
C ALA A 158 20.72 -1.86 -6.85
N ASP A 159 20.80 -3.16 -7.16
CA ASP A 159 19.63 -4.00 -7.35
C ASP A 159 19.11 -4.62 -6.04
N HIS A 160 17.80 -4.58 -5.87
CA HIS A 160 17.07 -5.22 -4.78
C HIS A 160 16.01 -6.17 -5.35
N ALA A 161 16.09 -7.45 -5.00
CA ALA A 161 15.17 -8.48 -5.47
C ALA A 161 13.95 -8.62 -4.54
N LEU A 162 12.76 -8.62 -5.14
CA LEU A 162 11.46 -8.94 -4.54
C LEU A 162 10.91 -10.18 -5.27
N PRO A 163 11.39 -11.40 -4.90
CA PRO A 163 11.12 -12.62 -5.66
C PRO A 163 9.68 -13.15 -5.56
N ALA A 164 8.84 -12.65 -4.66
CA ALA A 164 7.47 -13.13 -4.49
C ALA A 164 6.44 -12.02 -4.63
N GLN A 165 5.25 -12.41 -5.12
CA GLN A 165 4.07 -11.56 -5.12
C GLN A 165 3.79 -11.06 -3.69
N TYR A 166 3.53 -9.77 -3.59
CA TYR A 166 3.28 -9.00 -2.37
C TYR A 166 4.49 -8.77 -1.47
N ASP A 167 5.71 -9.12 -1.89
CA ASP A 167 6.89 -8.57 -1.23
C ASP A 167 6.88 -7.03 -1.30
N CYS A 168 7.40 -6.39 -0.25
CA CYS A 168 7.47 -4.94 -0.17
C CYS A 168 8.88 -4.48 0.18
N LEU A 169 9.49 -3.67 -0.69
CA LEU A 169 10.76 -3.00 -0.41
C LEU A 169 10.48 -1.65 0.22
N HIS A 170 11.17 -1.31 1.29
CA HIS A 170 11.09 -0.03 1.97
C HIS A 170 12.49 0.58 2.07
N ILE A 171 12.64 1.75 1.47
CA ILE A 171 13.83 2.60 1.57
C ILE A 171 13.46 3.79 2.44
N ASP A 172 14.12 3.96 3.59
CA ASP A 172 13.86 5.06 4.54
C ASP A 172 15.10 5.91 4.81
N GLY A 173 14.89 7.14 5.28
CA GLY A 173 15.95 8.04 5.69
C GLY A 173 16.71 8.72 4.55
N ARG A 174 16.18 8.70 3.31
CA ARG A 174 16.78 9.46 2.21
C ARG A 174 16.51 10.95 2.35
N GLN A 175 17.53 11.75 2.05
CA GLN A 175 17.47 13.23 2.07
C GLN A 175 17.94 13.85 0.75
N ALA A 176 18.11 13.04 -0.29
CA ALA A 176 18.56 13.45 -1.62
C ALA A 176 17.77 12.72 -2.70
N LEU A 177 17.75 13.30 -3.90
CA LEU A 177 17.14 12.71 -5.07
C LEU A 177 17.82 11.36 -5.40
N ALA A 178 17.02 10.32 -5.61
CA ALA A 178 17.47 9.00 -6.03
C ALA A 178 16.76 8.59 -7.33
N ALA A 179 17.47 7.84 -8.17
CA ALA A 179 16.91 7.22 -9.36
C ALA A 179 16.43 5.79 -9.02
N TYR A 180 15.20 5.49 -9.41
CA TYR A 180 14.57 4.19 -9.22
C TYR A 180 14.22 3.57 -10.57
N ARG A 181 14.40 2.26 -10.70
CA ARG A 181 13.96 1.51 -11.88
C ARG A 181 13.41 0.16 -11.47
N LEU A 182 12.17 -0.12 -11.87
CA LEU A 182 11.44 -1.35 -11.60
C LEU A 182 11.47 -2.23 -12.84
N VAL A 183 11.84 -3.50 -12.68
CA VAL A 183 11.87 -4.50 -13.75
C VAL A 183 11.16 -5.75 -13.22
N GLY A 184 10.00 -6.07 -13.77
CA GLY A 184 9.21 -7.23 -13.37
C GLY A 184 9.36 -8.41 -14.34
N GLU A 185 9.38 -9.62 -13.81
CA GLU A 185 9.27 -10.85 -14.58
C GLU A 185 7.87 -10.93 -15.23
N GLY A 186 7.82 -10.88 -16.56
CA GLY A 186 6.55 -10.81 -17.30
C GLY A 186 5.91 -9.41 -17.35
N GLY A 187 6.63 -8.38 -16.90
CA GLY A 187 6.17 -6.98 -16.84
C GLY A 187 6.07 -6.47 -15.40
N VAL A 188 6.08 -5.14 -15.26
CA VAL A 188 5.88 -4.48 -13.97
C VAL A 188 4.39 -4.55 -13.60
N ASP A 189 4.13 -4.98 -12.37
CA ASP A 189 2.86 -4.77 -11.67
C ASP A 189 3.23 -4.47 -10.21
N ALA A 190 3.30 -3.20 -9.86
CA ALA A 190 3.79 -2.76 -8.55
C ALA A 190 3.10 -1.47 -8.11
N CYS A 191 2.97 -1.29 -6.80
CA CYS A 191 2.51 -0.04 -6.20
C CYS A 191 3.70 0.70 -5.60
N VAL A 192 3.91 1.94 -6.03
CA VAL A 192 4.95 2.84 -5.49
C VAL A 192 4.29 3.85 -4.57
N ILE A 193 4.76 3.88 -3.33
CA ILE A 193 4.29 4.77 -2.28
C ILE A 193 5.46 5.65 -1.86
N GLU A 194 5.24 6.96 -1.85
CA GLU A 194 6.23 7.95 -1.41
C GLU A 194 5.65 8.75 -0.24
N LEU A 195 6.39 8.80 0.86
CA LEU A 195 6.00 9.47 2.09
C LEU A 195 6.99 10.59 2.40
N HIS A 196 6.46 11.80 2.53
CA HIS A 196 7.21 13.00 2.84
C HIS A 196 6.72 13.52 4.19
N PRO A 197 7.55 13.52 5.24
CA PRO A 197 7.17 14.18 6.47
C PRO A 197 6.93 15.66 6.20
N ARG A 198 5.86 16.19 6.77
CA ARG A 198 5.63 17.63 6.82
C ARG A 198 6.59 18.21 7.86
N LYS A 199 7.28 19.28 7.49
CA LYS A 199 7.98 20.11 8.47
C LYS A 199 6.91 20.81 9.31
N GLU A 200 7.10 20.81 10.63
CA GLU A 200 6.34 21.67 11.54
C GLU A 200 6.54 23.15 11.19
#